data_AF-A0A452YCB2-F1
#
_entry.id   AF-A0A452YCB2-F1
#
_cell.length_a   1.000
_cell.length_b   1.000
_cell.length_c   1.000
_cell.angle_alpha   90.00
_cell.angle_beta   90.00
_cell.angle_gamma   90.00
#
_symmetry.space_group_name_H-M   'P 1'
#
loop_
_entity.id
_entity.type
_entity.pdbx_description
1 polymer ?
#
loop_
_entity_poly.entity_id
_entity_poly.type
_entity_poly.pdbx_seq_one_letter_code
_entity_poly.pdbx_strand_id
1 'polypeptide(L)'
;QVALPEEKVEELVAEFHYVESKAAEAQESLEKESLEKIEAEVRLELSERLQGDALDLAVSIEMEQFKKEWSTELDDLEIRSAVLLEELDAAGVELPSLYKSIESQAPNVCETEAWKNRTHWVGSQVPEQANQSIRKADESLQSCRPVRR
;
A
#
# COMPACT_ATOMS: atom_id res chain seq x y z
N GLN A 1 30.18 1.52 -12.03
CA GLN A 1 29.12 1.82 -11.05
C GLN A 1 29.80 2.32 -9.80
N VAL A 2 29.47 3.53 -9.36
CA VAL A 2 29.83 3.99 -8.01
C VAL A 2 28.75 3.39 -7.11
N ALA A 3 29.13 2.45 -6.24
CA ALA A 3 28.21 1.94 -5.24
C ALA A 3 27.77 3.11 -4.36
N LEU A 4 26.46 3.24 -4.12
CA LEU A 4 25.97 4.22 -3.16
C LEU A 4 26.56 3.90 -1.78
N PRO A 5 26.91 4.92 -0.99
CA PRO A 5 27.24 4.73 0.43
C PRO A 5 26.13 3.97 1.15
N GLU A 6 26.49 3.13 2.11
CA GLU A 6 25.52 2.34 2.90
C GLU A 6 24.46 3.24 3.58
N GLU A 7 24.88 4.38 4.13
CA GLU A 7 23.99 5.40 4.73
C GLU A 7 22.92 5.91 3.74
N LYS A 8 23.31 6.11 2.47
CA LYS A 8 22.37 6.53 1.41
C LYS A 8 21.34 5.44 1.10
N VAL A 9 21.75 4.17 1.16
CA VAL A 9 20.85 3.03 0.95
C VAL A 9 19.87 2.91 2.11
N GLU A 10 20.34 3.09 3.35
CA GLU A 10 19.48 3.12 4.54
C GLU A 10 18.48 4.27 4.49
N GLU A 11 18.89 5.47 4.06
CA GLU A 11 18.00 6.61 3.83
C GLU A 11 16.88 6.28 2.83
N LEU A 12 17.23 5.67 1.68
CA LEU A 12 16.25 5.26 0.66
C LEU A 12 15.27 4.21 1.19
N VAL A 13 15.75 3.24 1.96
CA VAL A 13 14.90 2.21 2.58
C VAL A 13 13.95 2.84 3.59
N ALA A 14 14.42 3.78 4.41
CA ALA A 14 13.59 4.49 5.38
C ALA A 14 12.52 5.36 4.70
N GLU A 15 12.90 6.07 3.63
CA GLU A 15 11.95 6.86 2.84
C GLU A 15 10.90 5.96 2.19
N PHE A 16 11.31 4.85 1.60
CA PHE A 16 10.39 3.88 1.00
C PHE A 16 9.40 3.34 2.03
N HIS A 17 9.87 2.95 3.22
CA HIS A 17 8.99 2.49 4.29
C HIS A 17 7.97 3.55 4.70
N TYR A 18 8.39 4.82 4.80
CA TYR A 18 7.49 5.93 5.12
C TYR A 18 6.42 6.13 4.04
N VAL A 19 6.81 6.13 2.76
CA VAL A 19 5.90 6.29 1.63
C VAL A 19 4.89 5.15 1.57
N GLU A 20 5.34 3.90 1.72
CA GLU A 20 4.45 2.73 1.76
C GLU A 20 3.47 2.79 2.94
N SER A 21 3.93 3.24 4.11
CA SER A 21 3.06 3.40 5.29
C SER A 21 1.99 4.45 5.06
N LYS A 22 2.33 5.56 4.40
CA LYS A 22 1.37 6.62 4.05
C LYS A 22 0.41 6.21 2.95
N ALA A 23 0.88 5.45 1.96
CA ALA A 23 0.02 4.88 0.92
C ALA A 23 -1.01 3.93 1.55
N ALA A 24 -0.60 3.13 2.54
CA ALA A 24 -1.50 2.27 3.28
C ALA A 24 -2.59 3.05 4.04
N GLU A 25 -2.23 4.13 4.73
CA GLU A 25 -3.16 5.02 5.43
C GLU A 25 -4.15 5.71 4.48
N ALA A 26 -3.67 6.20 3.33
CA ALA A 26 -4.52 6.81 2.31
C ALA A 26 -5.50 5.79 1.71
N GLN A 27 -5.03 4.56 1.45
CA GLN A 27 -5.90 3.46 1.03
C GLN A 27 -6.96 3.14 2.08
N GLU A 28 -6.59 3.02 3.36
CA GLU A 28 -7.52 2.78 4.47
C GLU A 28 -8.58 3.87 4.60
N SER A 29 -8.19 5.14 4.44
CA SER A 29 -9.09 6.30 4.50
C SER A 29 -10.14 6.31 3.38
N LEU A 30 -9.81 5.68 2.24
CA LEU A 30 -10.69 5.51 1.09
C LEU A 30 -11.52 4.22 1.15
N GLU A 31 -11.34 3.38 2.16
CA GLU A 31 -12.16 2.18 2.34
C GLU A 31 -13.59 2.52 2.75
N LYS A 32 -14.51 1.62 2.41
CA LYS A 32 -15.94 1.81 2.66
C LYS A 32 -16.24 2.08 4.14
N GLU A 33 -15.63 1.33 5.06
CA GLU A 33 -15.85 1.47 6.51
C GLU A 33 -15.45 2.87 7.00
N SER A 34 -14.26 3.34 6.60
CA SER A 34 -13.75 4.67 6.89
C SER A 34 -14.64 5.78 6.30
N LEU A 35 -15.02 5.63 5.03
CA LEU A 35 -15.87 6.60 4.35
C LEU A 35 -17.27 6.72 4.97
N GLU A 36 -17.88 5.60 5.38
CA GLU A 36 -19.18 5.62 6.05
C GLU A 36 -19.09 6.31 7.42
N LYS A 37 -18.00 6.11 8.16
CA LYS A 37 -17.75 6.78 9.45
C LYS A 37 -17.60 8.30 9.25
N ILE A 38 -16.74 8.72 8.32
CA ILE A 38 -16.54 10.15 8.02
C ILE A 38 -17.81 10.79 7.47
N GLU A 39 -18.57 10.12 6.60
CA GLU A 39 -19.84 10.64 6.11
C GLU A 39 -20.84 10.89 7.24
N ALA A 40 -20.91 9.98 8.22
CA ALA A 40 -21.77 10.14 9.39
C ALA A 40 -21.36 11.34 10.24
N GLU A 41 -20.06 11.54 10.45
CA GLU A 41 -19.49 12.69 11.17
C GLU A 41 -19.78 14.01 10.44
N VAL A 42 -19.49 14.08 9.13
CA VAL A 42 -19.76 15.24 8.27
C VAL A 42 -21.24 15.58 8.26
N ARG A 43 -22.12 14.57 8.11
CA ARG A 43 -23.57 14.78 8.13
C ARG A 43 -24.05 15.30 9.48
N LEU A 44 -23.50 14.79 10.58
CA LEU A 44 -23.84 15.26 11.92
C LEU A 44 -23.50 16.74 12.08
N GLU A 45 -22.28 17.15 11.71
CA GLU A 45 -21.82 18.53 11.81
C GLU A 45 -22.63 19.49 10.93
N LEU A 46 -22.87 19.11 9.67
CA LEU A 46 -23.62 19.96 8.73
C LEU A 46 -25.10 20.07 9.11
N SER A 47 -25.67 19.07 9.78
CA SER A 47 -27.08 19.08 10.21
C SER A 47 -27.40 20.15 11.26
N GLU A 48 -26.39 20.70 11.92
CA GLU A 48 -26.56 21.85 12.82
C GLU A 48 -27.04 23.11 12.08
N ARG A 49 -26.78 23.20 10.77
CA ARG A 49 -27.00 24.41 9.95
C ARG A 49 -27.85 24.16 8.70
N LEU A 50 -27.88 22.93 8.20
CA LEU A 50 -28.55 22.54 6.95
C LEU A 50 -29.56 21.42 7.20
N GLN A 51 -30.59 21.32 6.36
CA GLN A 51 -31.62 20.27 6.42
C GLN A 51 -32.09 19.86 5.02
N GLY A 52 -32.64 18.65 4.90
CA GLY A 52 -33.20 18.12 3.65
C GLY A 52 -32.17 18.11 2.52
N ASP A 53 -32.62 18.41 1.29
CA ASP A 53 -31.79 18.36 0.08
C ASP A 53 -30.53 19.24 0.17
N ALA A 54 -30.57 20.35 0.91
CA ALA A 54 -29.40 21.22 1.10
C ALA A 54 -28.32 20.56 1.96
N LEU A 55 -28.72 19.76 2.96
CA LEU A 55 -27.80 18.95 3.76
C LEU A 55 -27.20 17.83 2.91
N ASP A 56 -28.02 17.10 2.17
CA ASP A 56 -27.55 15.98 1.35
C ASP A 56 -26.59 16.44 0.25
N LEU A 57 -26.86 17.59 -0.39
CA LEU A 57 -25.93 18.18 -1.35
C LEU A 57 -24.61 18.58 -0.71
N ALA A 58 -24.64 19.22 0.46
CA ALA A 58 -23.44 19.64 1.16
C ALA A 58 -22.59 18.44 1.59
N VAL A 59 -23.21 17.41 2.19
CA VAL A 59 -22.52 16.15 2.55
C VAL A 59 -21.90 15.52 1.30
N SER A 60 -22.62 15.46 0.18
CA SER A 60 -22.08 14.89 -1.06
C SER A 60 -20.87 15.65 -1.57
N ILE A 61 -20.88 17.00 -1.52
CA ILE A 61 -19.76 17.84 -1.97
C ILE A 61 -18.54 17.63 -1.08
N GLU A 62 -18.72 17.66 0.24
CA GLU A 62 -17.62 17.45 1.20
C GLU A 62 -17.02 16.05 1.05
N MET A 63 -17.86 15.02 0.91
CA MET A 63 -17.38 13.64 0.70
C MET A 63 -16.69 13.46 -0.66
N GLU A 64 -17.13 14.14 -1.71
CA GLU A 64 -16.45 14.13 -3.02
C GLU A 64 -15.07 14.78 -2.90
N GLN A 65 -14.97 15.93 -2.23
CA GLN A 65 -13.71 16.62 -2.00
C GLN A 65 -12.75 15.79 -1.15
N PHE A 66 -13.23 15.22 -0.04
CA PHE A 66 -12.45 14.33 0.82
C PHE A 66 -11.86 13.14 0.04
N LYS A 67 -12.69 12.45 -0.75
CA LYS A 67 -12.22 11.33 -1.59
C LYS A 67 -11.19 11.77 -2.61
N LYS A 68 -11.39 12.93 -3.22
CA LYS A 68 -10.47 13.48 -4.22
C LYS A 68 -9.12 13.82 -3.62
N GLU A 69 -9.09 14.42 -2.43
CA GLU A 69 -7.86 14.76 -1.73
C GLU A 69 -7.05 13.50 -1.42
N TRP A 70 -7.67 12.52 -0.78
CA TRP A 70 -7.01 11.25 -0.47
C TRP A 70 -6.60 10.46 -1.71
N SER A 71 -7.39 10.50 -2.79
CA SER A 71 -7.04 9.84 -4.05
C SER A 71 -5.84 10.52 -4.72
N THR A 72 -5.77 11.85 -4.68
CA THR A 72 -4.62 12.60 -5.21
C THR A 72 -3.36 12.31 -4.41
N GLU A 73 -3.47 12.29 -3.07
CA GLU A 73 -2.35 11.93 -2.19
C GLU A 73 -1.88 10.50 -2.43
N LEU A 74 -2.81 9.55 -2.59
CA LEU A 74 -2.47 8.17 -2.92
C LEU A 74 -1.75 8.06 -4.27
N ASP A 75 -2.23 8.73 -5.32
CA ASP A 75 -1.58 8.74 -6.63
C ASP A 75 -0.13 9.26 -6.54
N ASP A 76 0.09 10.36 -5.81
CA ASP A 76 1.43 10.94 -5.60
C ASP A 76 2.36 9.99 -4.83
N LEU A 77 1.84 9.31 -3.80
CA LEU A 77 2.57 8.31 -3.02
C LEU A 77 2.93 7.08 -3.86
N GLU A 78 2.02 6.60 -4.71
CA GLU A 78 2.28 5.47 -5.63
C GLU A 78 3.35 5.82 -6.66
N ILE A 79 3.32 7.04 -7.21
CA ILE A 79 4.38 7.54 -8.10
C ILE A 79 5.72 7.59 -7.36
N ARG A 80 5.75 8.13 -6.14
CA ARG A 80 7.00 8.22 -5.35
C ARG A 80 7.53 6.84 -4.98
N SER A 81 6.66 5.91 -4.61
CA SER A 81 6.99 4.50 -4.33
C SER A 81 7.66 3.84 -5.54
N ALA A 82 7.09 4.01 -6.74
CA ALA A 82 7.67 3.46 -7.96
C ALA A 82 9.09 4.00 -8.24
N VAL A 83 9.30 5.31 -8.06
CA VAL A 83 10.63 5.93 -8.23
C VAL A 83 11.63 5.38 -7.20
N LEU A 84 11.23 5.25 -5.93
CA LEU A 84 12.10 4.72 -4.87
C LEU A 84 12.47 3.25 -5.11
N LEU A 85 11.55 2.44 -5.64
CA LEU A 85 11.84 1.06 -6.01
C LEU A 85 12.89 0.96 -7.12
N GLU A 86 12.81 1.83 -8.14
CA GLU A 86 13.83 1.91 -9.19
C GLU A 86 15.20 2.31 -8.63
N GLU A 87 15.23 3.27 -7.69
CA GLU A 87 16.47 3.71 -7.03
C GLU A 87 17.09 2.61 -6.16
N LEU A 88 16.25 1.87 -5.42
CA LEU A 88 16.65 0.74 -4.58
C LEU A 88 17.17 -0.44 -5.41
N ASP A 89 16.52 -0.77 -6.52
CA ASP A 89 16.99 -1.79 -7.46
C ASP A 89 18.34 -1.39 -8.08
N ALA A 90 18.49 -0.12 -8.50
CA ALA A 90 19.75 0.42 -9.01
C ALA A 90 20.87 0.42 -7.95
N ALA A 91 20.52 0.54 -6.67
CA ALA A 91 21.44 0.41 -5.54
C ALA A 91 21.83 -1.04 -5.22
N GLY A 92 21.18 -2.04 -5.85
CA GLY A 92 21.41 -3.46 -5.60
C GLY A 92 20.74 -3.98 -4.34
N VAL A 93 19.67 -3.31 -3.87
CA VAL A 93 18.87 -3.80 -2.74
C VAL A 93 18.00 -4.97 -3.21
N GLU A 94 18.12 -6.10 -2.52
CA GLU A 94 17.27 -7.27 -2.77
C GLU A 94 15.83 -6.98 -2.32
N LEU A 95 14.98 -6.58 -3.28
CA LEU A 95 13.56 -6.28 -3.07
C LEU A 95 12.81 -7.35 -2.25
N PRO A 96 13.01 -8.68 -2.44
CA PRO A 96 12.33 -9.67 -1.63
C PRO A 96 12.66 -9.61 -0.14
N SER A 97 13.87 -9.20 0.21
CA SER A 97 14.29 -9.02 1.61
C SER A 97 13.75 -7.74 2.20
N LEU A 98 13.68 -6.67 1.39
CA LEU A 98 13.06 -5.40 1.74
C LEU A 98 11.58 -5.58 2.06
N TYR A 99 10.81 -6.22 1.17
CA TYR A 99 9.39 -6.47 1.40
C TYR A 99 9.13 -7.36 2.62
N LYS A 100 9.94 -8.40 2.85
CA LYS A 100 9.86 -9.19 4.08
C LYS A 100 10.09 -8.35 5.34
N SER A 101 11.02 -7.40 5.30
CA SER A 101 11.27 -6.48 6.41
C SER A 101 10.05 -5.59 6.67
N ILE A 102 9.47 -5.01 5.62
CA ILE A 102 8.25 -4.18 5.69
C ILE A 102 7.07 -5.00 6.25
N GLU A 103 6.84 -6.19 5.71
CA GLU A 103 5.79 -7.10 6.17
C GLU A 103 5.98 -7.53 7.63
N SER A 104 7.23 -7.74 8.06
CA SER A 104 7.54 -8.07 9.46
C SER A 104 7.34 -6.89 10.40
N GLN A 105 7.42 -5.68 9.87
CA GLN A 105 7.22 -4.44 10.58
C GLN A 105 5.78 -3.98 10.57
N ALA A 106 4.89 -4.56 9.75
CA ALA A 106 3.46 -4.25 9.74
C ALA A 106 2.83 -4.64 11.09
N PRO A 107 2.62 -3.71 12.05
CA PRO A 107 2.04 -4.01 13.34
C PRO A 107 0.55 -3.69 13.33
N ASN A 108 -0.15 -4.10 14.40
CA ASN A 108 -1.59 -4.00 14.69
C ASN A 108 -2.24 -2.59 14.66
N VAL A 109 -1.81 -1.68 13.79
CA VAL A 109 -2.23 -0.26 13.74
C VAL A 109 -3.46 -0.06 12.86
N CYS A 110 -3.78 -0.98 11.95
CA CYS A 110 -4.93 -0.85 11.06
C CYS A 110 -6.26 -1.08 11.81
N GLU A 111 -7.21 -0.17 11.59
CA GLU A 111 -8.51 -0.18 12.23
C GLU A 111 -9.52 -1.01 11.43
N THR A 112 -9.45 -0.99 10.10
CA THR A 112 -10.46 -1.62 9.23
C THR A 112 -10.29 -3.13 9.06
N GLU A 113 -11.42 -3.81 8.79
CA GLU A 113 -11.43 -5.26 8.57
C GLU A 113 -10.81 -5.67 7.22
N ALA A 114 -10.84 -4.81 6.20
CA ALA A 114 -10.22 -5.13 4.91
C ALA A 114 -8.69 -5.21 5.03
N TRP A 115 -8.07 -4.33 5.81
CA TRP A 115 -6.63 -4.37 6.12
C TRP A 115 -6.23 -5.58 6.96
N LYS A 116 -7.01 -5.90 8.01
CA LYS A 116 -6.78 -7.11 8.82
C LYS A 116 -6.83 -8.38 7.97
N ASN A 117 -7.74 -8.44 7.00
CA ASN A 117 -7.82 -9.54 6.06
C ASN A 117 -6.68 -9.54 5.03
N ARG A 118 -6.06 -8.40 4.71
CA ARG A 118 -4.94 -8.31 3.77
C ARG A 118 -3.61 -8.72 4.40
N THR A 119 -3.50 -8.80 5.71
CA THR A 119 -2.27 -9.23 6.40
C THR A 119 -2.39 -10.61 7.05
N HIS A 120 -3.53 -11.29 6.91
CA HIS A 120 -3.79 -12.58 7.55
C HIS A 120 -2.79 -13.70 7.18
N TRP A 121 -2.12 -13.59 6.04
CA TRP A 121 -1.09 -14.54 5.59
C TRP A 121 0.30 -14.27 6.16
N VAL A 122 0.55 -13.09 6.77
CA VAL A 122 1.85 -12.75 7.33
C VAL A 122 2.17 -13.71 8.49
N GLY A 123 3.31 -14.40 8.41
CA GLY A 123 3.73 -15.43 9.37
C GLY A 123 3.08 -16.81 9.18
N SER A 124 2.14 -16.97 8.24
CA SER A 124 1.59 -18.27 7.88
C SER A 124 2.58 -19.07 7.02
N GLN A 125 2.73 -20.37 7.29
CA GLN A 125 3.55 -21.24 6.45
C GLN A 125 2.88 -21.47 5.10
N VAL A 126 3.64 -21.31 4.02
CA VAL A 126 3.17 -21.61 2.66
C VAL A 126 2.79 -23.09 2.57
N PRO A 127 1.56 -23.43 2.13
CA PRO A 127 1.13 -24.81 1.99
C PRO A 127 2.04 -25.60 1.03
N GLU A 128 2.31 -26.86 1.35
CA GLU A 128 3.21 -27.71 0.56
C GLU A 128 2.76 -27.86 -0.91
N GLN A 129 1.45 -27.82 -1.18
CA GLN A 129 0.93 -27.83 -2.55
C GLN A 129 1.32 -26.58 -3.36
N ALA A 130 1.40 -25.42 -2.72
CA ALA A 130 1.86 -24.19 -3.36
C ALA A 130 3.37 -24.28 -3.67
N ASN A 131 4.18 -24.78 -2.72
CA ASN A 131 5.61 -25.01 -2.93
C ASN A 131 5.89 -25.95 -4.11
N GLN A 132 5.12 -27.04 -4.22
CA GLN A 132 5.21 -27.97 -5.35
C GLN A 132 4.84 -27.33 -6.69
N SER A 133 3.86 -26.41 -6.68
CA SER A 133 3.43 -25.71 -7.90
C SER A 133 4.48 -24.69 -8.35
N ILE A 134 5.09 -23.96 -7.40
CA ILE A 134 6.19 -23.02 -7.67
C ILE A 134 7.39 -23.78 -8.26
N ARG A 135 7.80 -24.91 -7.67
CA ARG A 135 8.91 -25.72 -8.19
C ARG A 135 8.68 -26.17 -9.63
N LYS A 136 7.49 -26.69 -9.94
CA LYS A 136 7.14 -27.11 -11.32
C LYS A 136 7.16 -25.94 -12.31
N ALA A 137 6.70 -24.77 -11.89
CA ALA A 137 6.74 -23.57 -12.72
C ALA A 137 8.19 -23.11 -12.98
N ASP A 138 9.05 -23.13 -11.96
CA ASP A 138 10.46 -22.77 -12.11
C ASP A 138 11.22 -23.76 -13.02
N GLU A 139 11.01 -25.06 -12.84
CA GLU A 139 11.55 -26.11 -13.73
C GLU A 139 11.12 -25.88 -15.18
N SER A 140 9.84 -25.55 -15.40
CA SER A 140 9.33 -25.23 -16.74
C SER A 140 9.99 -23.97 -17.30
N LEU A 141 10.14 -22.91 -16.51
CA LEU A 141 10.78 -21.68 -16.96
C LEU A 141 12.26 -21.93 -17.31
N GLN A 142 12.99 -22.67 -16.48
CA GLN A 142 14.37 -23.06 -16.74
C GLN A 142 14.51 -23.86 -18.04
N SER A 143 13.57 -24.79 -18.31
CA SER A 143 13.56 -25.56 -19.56
C SER A 143 13.30 -24.71 -20.82
N CYS A 144 12.59 -23.60 -20.65
CA CYS A 144 12.23 -22.67 -21.73
C CYS A 144 13.20 -21.48 -21.88
N ARG A 145 14.20 -21.33 -20.99
CA ARG A 145 15.18 -20.23 -21.12
C ARG A 145 15.99 -20.44 -22.40
N PRO A 146 16.03 -19.47 -23.33
CA PRO A 146 16.86 -19.59 -24.51
C PRO A 146 18.34 -19.64 -24.12
N VAL A 147 19.03 -20.69 -24.54
CA VAL A 147 20.49 -20.82 -24.36
C VAL A 147 21.14 -19.71 -25.17
N ARG A 148 21.76 -18.72 -24.51
CA ARG A 148 22.66 -17.78 -25.19
C ARG A 148 23.81 -18.59 -25.78
N ARG A 149 23.86 -18.69 -27.11
CA ARG A 149 25.03 -19.18 -27.86
C ARG A 149 26.06 -18.08 -28.05
#